data_AF-A0A539EDU4-F1
#
_entry.id   AF-A0A539EDU4-F1
#
_cell.length_a   1.000
_cell.length_b   1.000
_cell.length_c   1.000
_cell.angle_alpha   90.00
_cell.angle_beta   90.00
_cell.angle_gamma   90.00
#
_symmetry.space_group_name_H-M   'P 1'
#
loop_
_entity.id
_entity.type
_entity.pdbx_description
1 polymer ?
#
loop_
_entity_poly.entity_id
_entity_poly.type
_entity_poly.pdbx_seq_one_letter_code
_entity_poly.pdbx_strand_id
1 'polypeptide(L)'
;KFYGVGPGRWFTWFYHDPVRAARTPFDLDALAEQAARGARALGLEVFGGDAIIRPDGSPAVIDLNSWPSFARVRRGAAVQISWHIQRRLKALTRTP
;
A
#
# COMPACT_ATOMS: atom_id res chain seq x y z
N LYS A 1 0.97 8.65 4.56
CA LYS A 1 0.92 7.20 4.84
C LYS A 1 0.35 6.47 3.65
N PHE A 2 0.95 5.36 3.25
CA PHE A 2 0.42 4.47 2.23
C PHE A 2 0.12 3.08 2.80
N TYR A 3 -0.70 2.32 2.08
CA TYR A 3 -1.19 1.01 2.45
C TYR A 3 -1.32 0.15 1.20
N GLY A 4 -0.96 -1.13 1.30
CA GLY A 4 -1.05 -2.07 0.19
C GLY A 4 -1.38 -3.49 0.64
N VAL A 5 -2.07 -4.21 -0.22
CA VAL A 5 -2.47 -5.62 -0.01
C VAL A 5 -2.29 -6.37 -1.33
N GLY A 6 -1.44 -7.39 -1.31
CA GLY A 6 -0.94 -8.06 -2.50
C GLY A 6 -0.13 -7.08 -3.34
N PRO A 7 1.22 -7.09 -3.31
CA PRO A 7 2.04 -6.12 -4.05
C PRO A 7 1.64 -5.99 -5.52
N GLY A 8 1.21 -4.78 -5.92
CA GLY A 8 0.70 -4.49 -7.27
C GLY A 8 -0.79 -4.82 -7.51
N ARG A 9 -1.57 -5.16 -6.48
CA ARG A 9 -3.00 -5.47 -6.61
C ARG A 9 -3.91 -4.42 -6.01
N TRP A 10 -3.69 -4.06 -4.74
CA TRP A 10 -4.42 -2.98 -4.09
C TRP A 10 -3.47 -2.05 -3.38
N PHE A 11 -3.73 -0.75 -3.54
CA PHE A 11 -2.95 0.32 -2.98
C PHE A 11 -3.84 1.50 -2.63
N THR A 12 -3.56 2.17 -1.52
CA THR A 12 -4.20 3.43 -1.16
C THR A 12 -3.28 4.25 -0.25
N TRP A 13 -3.65 5.48 0.01
CA TRP A 13 -2.92 6.37 0.88
C TRP A 13 -3.87 7.24 1.69
N PHE A 14 -3.32 7.82 2.76
CA PHE A 14 -4.03 8.77 3.60
C PHE A 14 -3.07 9.84 4.09
N TYR A 15 -3.56 11.08 4.06
CA TYR A 15 -2.94 12.23 4.69
C TYR A 15 -4.02 12.99 5.48
N HIS A 16 -3.68 13.44 6.68
CA HIS A 16 -4.66 13.96 7.63
C HIS A 16 -5.13 15.38 7.31
N ASP A 17 -4.34 16.14 6.55
CA ASP A 17 -4.65 17.51 6.12
C ASP A 17 -5.03 17.51 4.62
N PRO A 18 -6.33 17.57 4.30
CA PRO A 18 -6.79 17.50 2.91
C PRO A 18 -6.41 18.73 2.09
N VAL A 19 -6.26 19.91 2.71
CA VAL A 19 -5.87 21.15 2.02
C VAL A 19 -4.42 21.05 1.57
N ARG A 20 -3.54 20.60 2.46
CA ARG A 20 -2.13 20.38 2.11
C ARG A 20 -1.95 19.24 1.13
N ALA A 21 -2.73 18.16 1.25
CA ALA A 21 -2.72 17.07 0.28
C ALA A 21 -3.08 17.56 -1.13
N ALA A 22 -4.15 18.36 -1.26
CA ALA A 22 -4.57 18.91 -2.56
C ALA A 22 -3.52 19.84 -3.18
N ARG A 23 -2.72 20.53 -2.36
CA ARG A 23 -1.62 21.41 -2.81
C ARG A 23 -0.30 20.68 -3.07
N THR A 24 -0.23 19.38 -2.79
CA THR A 24 0.97 18.56 -2.95
C THR A 24 0.66 17.42 -3.90
N PRO A 25 0.43 17.68 -5.20
CA PRO A 25 0.20 16.63 -6.17
C PRO A 25 1.46 15.76 -6.29
N PHE A 26 1.25 14.46 -6.49
CA PHE A 26 2.32 13.50 -6.70
C PHE A 26 1.81 12.37 -7.61
N ASP A 27 2.75 11.67 -8.23
CA ASP A 27 2.43 10.49 -9.01
C ASP A 27 2.09 9.31 -8.08
N LEU A 28 0.80 8.99 -8.01
CA LEU A 28 0.29 7.90 -7.18
C LEU A 28 0.77 6.53 -7.66
N ASP A 29 0.88 6.33 -8.96
CA ASP A 29 1.31 5.06 -9.53
C ASP A 29 2.79 4.82 -9.24
N ALA A 30 3.62 5.86 -9.35
CA ALA A 30 5.03 5.80 -8.95
C ALA A 30 5.20 5.45 -7.46
N LEU A 31 4.37 6.03 -6.57
CA LEU A 31 4.40 5.69 -5.15
C LEU A 31 3.96 4.23 -4.91
N ALA A 32 2.88 3.80 -5.57
CA ALA A 32 2.36 2.44 -5.47
C ALA A 32 3.41 1.42 -5.94
N GLU A 33 4.11 1.72 -7.03
CA GLU A 33 5.14 0.86 -7.59
C GLU A 33 6.37 0.77 -6.68
N GLN A 34 6.85 1.91 -6.15
CA GLN A 34 7.95 1.93 -5.16
C GLN A 34 7.62 1.05 -3.95
N ALA A 35 6.44 1.23 -3.36
CA ALA A 35 6.00 0.45 -2.21
C ALA A 35 5.85 -1.04 -2.55
N ALA A 36 5.31 -1.37 -3.73
CA ALA A 36 5.16 -2.74 -4.19
C ALA A 36 6.52 -3.42 -4.46
N ARG A 37 7.51 -2.70 -4.99
CA ARG A 37 8.88 -3.22 -5.16
C ARG A 37 9.52 -3.54 -3.81
N GLY A 38 9.42 -2.62 -2.84
CA GLY A 38 9.90 -2.86 -1.48
C GLY A 38 9.20 -4.05 -0.82
N ALA A 39 7.87 -4.13 -0.92
CA ALA A 39 7.09 -5.23 -0.36
C ALA A 39 7.45 -6.58 -0.99
N ARG A 40 7.65 -6.64 -2.31
CA ARG A 40 8.13 -7.85 -3.00
C ARG A 40 9.51 -8.28 -2.51
N ALA A 41 10.45 -7.34 -2.38
CA ALA A 41 11.80 -7.64 -1.91
C ALA A 41 11.83 -8.20 -0.49
N LEU A 42 10.88 -7.79 0.36
CA LEU A 42 10.74 -8.24 1.75
C LEU A 42 9.76 -9.41 1.94
N GLY A 43 9.11 -9.91 0.88
CA GLY A 43 8.08 -10.94 0.98
C GLY A 43 6.81 -10.51 1.71
N LEU A 44 6.51 -9.21 1.75
CA LEU A 44 5.34 -8.66 2.44
C LEU A 44 4.10 -8.70 1.55
N GLU A 45 3.02 -9.28 2.07
CA GLU A 45 1.73 -9.34 1.37
C GLU A 45 0.75 -8.27 1.85
N VAL A 46 0.81 -7.90 3.13
CA VAL A 46 0.00 -6.85 3.75
C VAL A 46 0.96 -5.84 4.34
N PHE A 47 0.97 -4.63 3.78
CA PHE A 47 2.02 -3.66 4.05
C PHE A 47 1.51 -2.23 4.05
N GLY A 48 2.34 -1.33 4.53
CA GLY A 48 2.14 0.11 4.43
C GLY A 48 3.28 0.84 5.09
N GLY A 49 3.22 2.17 5.12
CA GLY A 49 4.32 2.95 5.63
C GLY A 49 4.19 4.43 5.35
N ASP A 50 5.29 5.13 5.51
CA ASP A 50 5.40 6.55 5.24
C ASP A 50 6.17 6.82 3.96
N ALA A 51 5.74 7.89 3.30
CA ALA A 51 6.38 8.44 2.13
C ALA A 51 6.35 9.96 2.21
N ILE A 52 7.34 10.60 1.60
CA ILE A 52 7.41 12.04 1.43
C ILE A 52 7.27 12.38 -0.05
N ILE A 53 6.76 13.57 -0.34
CA ILE A 53 6.77 14.14 -1.69
C ILE A 53 7.90 15.15 -1.75
N ARG A 54 8.82 14.95 -2.70
CA ARG A 54 9.96 15.85 -2.92
C ARG A 54 9.50 17.17 -3.57
N PRO A 55 10.35 18.22 -3.57
CA PRO A 55 10.01 19.49 -4.21
C PRO A 55 9.69 19.38 -5.71
N ASP A 56 10.23 18.37 -6.40
CA ASP A 56 9.97 18.06 -7.81
C ASP A 56 8.67 17.26 -8.03
N GLY A 57 7.88 17.00 -6.97
CA GLY A 57 6.65 16.21 -7.02
C GLY A 57 6.86 14.70 -7.00
N SER A 58 8.12 14.22 -7.01
CA SER A 58 8.39 12.78 -6.97
C SER A 58 8.15 12.18 -5.57
N PRO A 59 7.44 11.05 -5.46
CA PRO A 59 7.28 10.37 -4.19
C PRO A 59 8.57 9.63 -3.77
N ALA A 60 8.77 9.49 -2.47
CA ALA A 60 9.82 8.68 -1.86
C ALA A 60 9.26 7.88 -0.69
N VAL A 61 9.27 6.56 -0.78
CA VAL A 61 9.03 5.68 0.38
C VAL A 61 10.18 5.82 1.37
N ILE A 62 9.87 6.12 2.64
CA ILE A 62 10.87 6.29 3.71
C ILE A 62 10.87 5.13 4.71
N ASP A 63 9.73 4.46 4.87
CA ASP A 63 9.64 3.23 5.65
C ASP A 63 8.62 2.26 5.05
N LEU A 64 8.72 1.00 5.48
CA LEU A 64 7.79 -0.04 5.09
C LEU A 64 7.59 -1.00 6.27
N ASN A 65 6.33 -1.23 6.61
CA ASN A 65 5.90 -2.04 7.74
C ASN A 65 5.07 -3.23 7.25
N SER A 66 5.28 -4.38 7.90
CA SER A 66 4.37 -5.53 7.82
C SER A 66 3.18 -5.29 8.75
N TRP A 67 1.96 -5.50 8.27
CA TRP A 67 0.74 -5.32 9.08
C TRP A 67 0.66 -3.97 9.83
N PRO A 68 0.67 -2.83 9.12
CA PRO A 68 0.53 -1.52 9.76
C PRO A 68 -0.87 -1.35 10.37
N SER A 69 -1.04 -0.32 11.20
CA SER A 69 -2.39 0.10 11.61
C SER A 69 -3.18 0.67 10.43
N PHE A 70 -4.26 -0.01 10.05
CA PHE A 70 -5.18 0.39 8.98
C PHE A 70 -6.31 1.31 9.46
N ALA A 71 -6.23 1.92 10.66
CA ALA A 71 -7.35 2.63 11.29
C ALA A 71 -8.08 3.62 10.35
N ARG A 72 -7.33 4.36 9.52
CA ARG A 72 -7.86 5.37 8.59
C ARG A 72 -8.53 4.78 7.34
N VAL A 73 -8.16 3.56 6.95
CA VAL A 73 -8.64 2.90 5.72
C VAL A 73 -9.25 1.53 6.03
N ARG A 74 -9.68 1.31 7.29
CA ARG A 74 -10.01 -0.02 7.86
C ARG A 74 -11.02 -0.79 7.02
N ARG A 75 -12.12 -0.14 6.63
CA ARG A 75 -13.20 -0.79 5.86
C ARG A 75 -12.68 -1.29 4.50
N GLY A 76 -11.97 -0.44 3.76
CA GLY A 76 -11.39 -0.81 2.46
C GLY A 76 -10.33 -1.89 2.61
N ALA A 77 -9.39 -1.71 3.54
CA ALA A 77 -8.31 -2.67 3.78
C ALA A 77 -8.84 -4.06 4.18
N ALA A 78 -9.85 -4.15 5.05
CA ALA A 78 -10.42 -5.42 5.49
C ALA A 78 -10.95 -6.27 4.33
N VAL A 79 -11.66 -5.64 3.39
CA VAL A 79 -12.17 -6.32 2.18
C VAL A 79 -11.02 -6.84 1.33
N GLN A 80 -9.99 -6.02 1.12
CA GLN A 80 -8.85 -6.37 0.25
C GLN A 80 -7.99 -7.46 0.85
N ILE A 81 -7.76 -7.43 2.17
CA ILE A 81 -7.06 -8.49 2.92
C ILE A 81 -7.85 -9.81 2.79
N SER A 82 -9.16 -9.78 3.00
CA SER A 82 -10.02 -10.96 2.85
C SER A 82 -9.92 -11.55 1.44
N TRP A 83 -10.05 -10.74 0.40
CA TRP A 83 -9.90 -11.20 -0.99
C TRP A 83 -8.50 -11.73 -1.31
N HIS A 84 -7.46 -11.12 -0.76
CA HIS A 84 -6.09 -11.61 -0.93
C HIS A 84 -5.89 -12.99 -0.31
N ILE A 85 -6.31 -13.18 0.95
CA ILE A 85 -6.20 -14.46 1.65
C ILE A 85 -7.05 -15.54 0.94
N GLN A 86 -8.27 -15.23 0.54
CA GLN A 86 -9.12 -16.17 -0.21
C GLN A 86 -8.48 -16.62 -1.52
N ARG A 87 -7.86 -15.70 -2.28
CA ARG A 87 -7.13 -16.04 -3.51
C ARG A 87 -5.95 -16.96 -3.22
N ARG A 88 -5.20 -16.70 -2.14
CA ARG A 88 -4.08 -17.53 -1.71
C ARG A 88 -4.51 -18.94 -1.31
N LEU A 89 -5.56 -19.06 -0.50
CA LEU A 89 -6.10 -20.37 -0.11
C LEU A 89 -6.54 -21.18 -1.34
N LYS A 90 -7.27 -20.55 -2.27
CA LYS A 90 -7.68 -21.20 -3.52
C LYS A 90 -6.50 -21.65 -4.38
N ALA A 91 -5.40 -20.88 -4.41
CA ALA A 91 -4.21 -21.26 -5.14
C ALA A 91 -3.50 -22.46 -4.50
N LEU A 92 -3.39 -22.49 -3.16
CA LEU A 92 -2.80 -23.60 -2.41
C LEU A 92 -3.59 -24.90 -2.63
N THR A 93 -4.92 -24.84 -2.55
CA THR A 93 -5.80 -26.02 -2.69
C THR A 93 -5.94 -26.53 -4.12
N ARG A 94 -5.42 -25.80 -5.13
CA ARG A 94 -5.42 -26.18 -6.54
C ARG A 94 -4.12 -26.83 -7.00
N THR A 95 -3.14 -26.97 -6.10
CA THR A 95 -1.91 -27.72 -6.35
C THR A 95 -2.22 -29.20 -6.09
N PRO A 96 -2.11 -30.10 -7.10
CA PRO A 96 -2.29 -31.54 -6.87
C PRO A 96 -1.21 -32.12 -5.96
#